data_AF-A0A528CUN7-F1
#
_entry.id   AF-A0A528CUN7-F1
#
_cell.length_a   1.000
_cell.length_b   1.000
_cell.length_c   1.000
_cell.angle_alpha   90.00
_cell.angle_beta   90.00
_cell.angle_gamma   90.00
#
_symmetry.space_group_name_H-M   'P 1'
#
loop_
_entity.id
_entity.type
_entity.pdbx_description
1 polymer ?
#
loop_
_entity_poly.entity_id
_entity_poly.type
_entity_poly.pdbx_seq_one_letter_code
_entity_poly.pdbx_strand_id
1 'polypeptide(L)'
;LDAFRDAAEELGIPRTEDFNGGTNEGSGYFEVNQRKGVRWNTSKAFLRGVLRRPNLRVVTGAEAEKLDFDGACVTGVVFRMGGLVHRARAGETILAAGAI
;
A
#
# COMPACT_ATOMS: atom_id res chain seq x y z
N LEU A 1 14.90 18.21 18.26
CA LEU A 1 13.43 18.15 18.39
C LEU A 1 12.99 18.56 19.79
N ASP A 2 13.79 18.24 20.82
CA ASP A 2 13.44 18.45 22.23
C ASP A 2 13.00 19.89 22.53
N ALA A 3 13.81 20.91 22.18
CA ALA A 3 13.44 22.32 22.37
C ALA A 3 12.12 22.74 21.68
N PHE A 4 11.74 22.09 20.57
CA PHE A 4 10.48 22.36 19.89
C PHE A 4 9.29 21.70 20.60
N ARG A 5 9.49 20.49 21.14
CA ARG A 5 8.47 19.81 21.97
C ARG A 5 8.25 20.56 23.28
N ASP A 6 9.32 21.06 23.89
CA ASP A 6 9.26 21.87 25.11
C ASP A 6 8.40 23.13 24.87
N ALA A 7 8.68 23.89 23.81
CA ALA A 7 7.90 25.08 23.45
C ALA A 7 6.43 24.76 23.09
N ALA A 8 6.16 23.60 22.48
CA ALA A 8 4.79 23.17 22.16
C ALA A 8 4.00 22.86 23.45
N GLU A 9 4.64 22.21 24.43
CA GLU A 9 4.06 21.91 25.73
C GLU A 9 3.74 23.18 26.52
N GLU A 10 4.60 24.21 26.47
CA GLU A 10 4.33 25.54 27.05
C GLU A 10 3.06 26.20 26.48
N LEU A 11 2.68 25.86 25.24
CA LEU A 11 1.45 26.32 24.59
C LEU A 11 0.26 25.37 24.77
N GLY A 12 0.42 24.31 25.58
CA GLY A 12 -0.63 23.34 25.88
C GLY A 12 -0.77 22.20 24.87
N ILE A 13 0.18 22.03 23.94
CA ILE A 13 0.21 20.88 23.03
C ILE A 13 0.98 19.74 23.72
N PRO A 14 0.32 18.65 24.14
CA PRO A 14 0.95 17.62 24.97
C PRO A 14 2.06 16.90 24.22
N ARG A 15 3.06 16.40 24.95
CA ARG A 15 4.01 15.43 24.39
C ARG A 15 3.31 14.10 24.16
N THR A 16 3.63 13.44 23.04
CA THR A 16 3.28 12.05 22.79
C THR A 16 4.52 11.25 22.47
N GLU A 17 4.56 10.02 22.99
CA GLU A 17 5.57 9.02 22.67
C GLU A 17 5.07 8.06 21.58
N ASP A 18 3.76 8.05 21.28
CA ASP A 18 3.16 7.16 20.31
C ASP A 18 1.90 7.79 19.67
N PHE A 19 2.03 8.18 18.40
CA PHE A 19 0.90 8.70 17.60
C PHE A 19 -0.07 7.60 17.15
N ASN A 20 0.31 6.32 17.25
CA ASN A 20 -0.51 5.18 16.85
C ASN A 20 -1.35 4.61 18.02
N GLY A 21 -1.24 5.18 19.23
CA GLY A 21 -1.93 4.73 20.44
C GLY A 21 -3.43 5.08 20.52
N GLY A 22 -4.02 5.62 19.45
CA GLY A 22 -5.45 5.95 19.37
C GLY A 22 -5.78 7.44 19.43
N THR A 23 -4.80 8.30 19.72
CA THR A 23 -4.87 9.75 19.50
C THR A 23 -3.64 10.21 18.73
N ASN A 24 -3.86 11.11 17.77
CA ASN A 24 -2.78 11.74 17.00
C ASN A 24 -2.44 13.14 17.52
N GLU A 25 -3.08 13.59 18.59
CA GLU A 25 -2.82 14.90 19.20
C GLU A 25 -1.46 14.90 19.93
N GLY A 26 -0.71 15.98 19.75
CA GLY A 26 0.51 16.25 20.51
C GLY A 26 1.78 16.43 19.67
N SER A 27 2.92 16.41 20.36
CA SER A 27 4.25 16.58 19.77
C SER A 27 5.21 15.44 20.16
N GLY A 28 5.91 14.87 19.18
CA GLY A 28 6.71 13.66 19.36
C GLY A 28 7.54 13.31 18.14
N TYR A 29 8.42 12.32 18.29
CA TYR A 29 9.07 11.69 17.15
C TYR A 29 8.06 10.81 16.40
N PHE A 30 8.05 10.89 15.08
CA PHE A 30 7.14 10.09 14.26
C PHE A 30 7.85 8.85 13.74
N GLU A 31 7.19 7.69 13.86
CA GLU A 31 7.69 6.45 13.30
C GLU A 31 7.59 6.49 11.77
N VAL A 32 8.65 6.05 11.10
CA VAL A 32 8.69 6.01 9.63
C VAL A 32 8.85 4.58 9.14
N ASN A 33 8.24 4.28 8.00
CA ASN A 33 8.39 3.00 7.32
C ASN A 33 9.81 2.86 6.72
N GLN A 34 10.75 2.45 7.57
CA GLN A 34 12.15 2.25 7.22
C GLN A 34 12.73 0.98 7.84
N ARG A 35 13.74 0.41 7.18
CA ARG A 35 14.54 -0.69 7.73
C ARG A 35 15.99 -0.49 7.34
N LYS A 36 16.89 -0.44 8.33
CA LYS A 36 18.33 -0.16 8.14
C LYS A 36 18.60 1.13 7.34
N GLY A 37 17.87 2.20 7.67
CA GLY A 37 18.03 3.51 7.02
C GLY A 37 17.48 3.61 5.59
N VAL A 38 16.82 2.57 5.08
CA VAL A 38 16.24 2.55 3.72
C VAL A 38 14.71 2.48 3.80
N ARG A 39 14.03 3.21 2.90
CA ARG A 39 12.57 3.12 2.73
C ARG A 39 12.10 1.67 2.63
N TRP A 40 11.15 1.33 3.49
CA TRP A 40 10.49 0.03 3.56
C TRP A 40 9.09 0.11 2.92
N ASN A 41 8.99 -0.23 1.64
CA ASN A 41 7.73 -0.18 0.89
C ASN A 41 6.97 -1.51 0.94
N THR A 42 5.71 -1.50 0.51
CA THR A 42 4.80 -2.65 0.54
C THR A 42 5.33 -3.85 -0.23
N SER A 43 5.99 -3.63 -1.39
CA SER A 43 6.62 -4.71 -2.16
C SER A 43 7.74 -5.40 -1.37
N LYS A 44 8.61 -4.65 -0.70
CA LYS A 44 9.65 -5.22 0.17
C LYS A 44 9.07 -5.96 1.36
N ALA A 45 8.04 -5.40 1.99
CA ALA A 45 7.42 -5.95 3.19
C ALA A 45 6.66 -7.26 2.93
N PHE A 46 5.85 -7.31 1.87
CA PHE A 46 4.87 -8.37 1.67
C PHE A 46 5.10 -9.24 0.44
N LEU A 47 5.75 -8.72 -0.61
CA LEU A 47 5.82 -9.41 -1.91
C LEU A 47 7.17 -10.09 -2.17
N ARG A 48 8.28 -9.35 -2.06
CA ARG A 48 9.61 -9.82 -2.51
C ARG A 48 10.04 -11.13 -1.86
N GLY A 49 9.74 -11.31 -0.57
CA GLY A 49 10.08 -12.53 0.17
C GLY A 49 9.32 -13.77 -0.27
N VAL A 50 8.20 -13.63 -0.99
CA VAL A 50 7.30 -14.73 -1.35
C VAL A 50 7.16 -14.94 -2.86
N LEU A 51 7.92 -14.20 -3.69
CA LEU A 51 7.85 -14.28 -5.17
C LEU A 51 8.08 -15.69 -5.75
N ARG A 52 8.75 -16.58 -5.00
CA ARG A 52 9.05 -17.95 -5.45
C ARG A 52 7.91 -18.95 -5.20
N ARG A 53 6.81 -18.54 -4.55
CA ARG A 53 5.69 -19.44 -4.27
C ARG A 53 5.03 -19.87 -5.59
N PRO A 54 4.79 -21.17 -5.83
CA PRO A 54 4.29 -21.67 -7.11
C PRO A 54 2.84 -21.24 -7.40
N ASN A 55 2.08 -20.89 -6.36
CA ASN A 55 0.70 -20.41 -6.46
C ASN A 55 0.59 -18.87 -6.56
N LEU A 56 1.71 -18.15 -6.69
CA LEU A 56 1.73 -16.70 -6.87
C LEU A 56 2.35 -16.35 -8.22
N ARG A 57 1.59 -15.63 -9.06
CA ARG A 57 2.09 -15.06 -10.30
C ARG A 57 2.00 -13.55 -10.26
N VAL A 58 3.14 -12.88 -10.41
CA VAL A 58 3.23 -11.43 -10.54
C VAL A 58 3.50 -11.08 -12.00
N VAL A 59 2.63 -10.27 -12.58
CA VAL A 59 2.80 -9.73 -13.93
C VAL A 59 3.00 -8.22 -13.79
N THR A 60 4.07 -7.70 -14.39
CA THR A 60 4.42 -6.27 -14.33
C THR A 60 4.35 -5.65 -15.72
N GLY A 61 4.16 -4.33 -15.81
CA GLY A 61 3.88 -3.68 -17.10
C GLY A 61 2.55 -4.12 -17.71
N ALA A 62 1.60 -4.54 -16.86
CA ALA A 62 0.27 -4.99 -17.20
C ALA A 62 -0.75 -3.99 -16.67
N GLU A 63 -1.20 -3.07 -17.52
CA GLU A 63 -2.20 -2.06 -17.17
C GLU A 63 -3.60 -2.66 -17.31
N ALA A 64 -4.35 -2.74 -16.21
CA ALA A 64 -5.73 -3.20 -16.24
C ALA A 64 -6.61 -2.14 -16.90
N GLU A 65 -7.30 -2.49 -18.00
CA GLU A 65 -8.12 -1.55 -18.77
C GLU A 65 -9.60 -1.64 -18.38
N LYS A 66 -10.10 -2.86 -18.14
CA LYS A 66 -11.50 -3.12 -17.77
C LYS A 66 -11.70 -4.50 -17.17
N LEU A 67 -12.82 -4.68 -16.49
CA LEU A 67 -13.31 -5.99 -16.04
C LEU A 67 -14.07 -6.69 -17.18
N ASP A 68 -13.94 -8.02 -17.25
CA ASP A 68 -14.80 -8.86 -18.08
C ASP A 68 -15.99 -9.35 -17.26
N PHE A 69 -17.21 -9.26 -17.84
CA PHE A 69 -18.46 -9.63 -17.19
C PHE A 69 -19.19 -10.74 -17.94
N ASP A 70 -19.87 -11.60 -17.19
CA ASP A 70 -20.95 -12.47 -17.64
C ASP A 70 -22.22 -12.10 -16.86
N GLY A 71 -23.11 -11.35 -17.51
CA GLY A 71 -24.24 -10.70 -16.83
C GLY A 71 -23.75 -9.76 -15.72
N ALA A 72 -24.13 -10.06 -14.48
CA ALA A 72 -23.71 -9.31 -13.29
C ALA A 72 -22.45 -9.88 -12.60
N CYS A 73 -21.86 -10.96 -13.13
CA CYS A 73 -20.70 -11.62 -12.54
C CYS A 73 -19.41 -11.16 -13.21
N VAL A 74 -18.42 -10.72 -12.42
CA VAL A 74 -17.06 -10.46 -12.92
C VAL A 74 -16.37 -11.80 -13.14
N THR A 75 -15.85 -12.02 -14.35
CA THR A 75 -15.18 -13.27 -14.74
C THR A 75 -13.68 -13.11 -14.96
N GLY A 76 -13.16 -11.88 -14.85
CA GLY A 76 -11.75 -11.60 -15.03
C GLY A 76 -11.43 -10.15 -15.33
N VAL A 77 -10.23 -9.94 -15.87
CA VAL A 77 -9.69 -8.62 -16.24
C VAL A 77 -9.09 -8.65 -17.63
N VAL A 78 -9.35 -7.59 -18.38
CA VAL A 78 -8.65 -7.25 -19.63
C VAL A 78 -7.52 -6.29 -19.28
N PHE A 79 -6.30 -6.58 -19.72
CA PHE A 79 -5.14 -5.76 -19.45
C PHE A 79 -4.24 -5.61 -20.67
N ARG A 80 -3.52 -4.50 -20.75
CA ARG A 80 -2.52 -4.25 -21.79
C ARG A 80 -1.13 -4.54 -21.26
N MET A 81 -0.35 -5.32 -22.02
CA MET A 81 1.04 -5.63 -21.69
C MET A 81 1.86 -5.72 -22.97
N GLY A 82 2.94 -4.94 -23.05
CA GLY A 82 3.78 -4.88 -24.26
C GLY A 82 3.03 -4.41 -25.50
N GLY A 83 2.04 -3.50 -25.34
CA GLY A 83 1.20 -3.00 -26.43
C GLY A 83 0.09 -3.94 -26.89
N LEU A 84 0.05 -5.17 -26.38
CA LEU A 84 -0.96 -6.18 -26.71
C LEU A 84 -2.03 -6.27 -25.61
N VAL A 85 -3.26 -6.61 -26.01
CA VAL A 85 -4.38 -6.85 -25.11
C VAL A 85 -4.42 -8.31 -24.70
N HIS A 86 -4.51 -8.55 -23.40
CA HIS A 86 -4.57 -9.87 -22.77
C HIS A 86 -5.82 -9.99 -21.90
N ARG A 87 -6.20 -11.23 -21.59
CA ARG A 87 -7.30 -11.54 -20.67
C ARG A 87 -6.85 -12.54 -19.62
N ALA A 88 -7.17 -12.27 -18.37
CA ALA A 88 -7.03 -13.22 -17.27
C ALA A 88 -8.42 -13.53 -16.70
N ARG A 89 -8.80 -14.81 -16.68
CA ARG A 89 -10.03 -15.26 -16.02
C ARG A 89 -9.77 -15.55 -14.55
N ALA A 90 -10.75 -15.25 -13.70
CA ALA A 90 -10.70 -15.50 -12.27
C ALA A 90 -12.10 -15.79 -11.72
N GLY A 91 -12.19 -16.59 -10.65
CA GLY A 91 -13.45 -16.79 -9.91
C GLY A 91 -13.79 -15.62 -8.99
N GLU A 92 -12.79 -14.83 -8.59
CA GLU A 92 -12.93 -13.61 -7.81
C GLU A 92 -11.89 -12.59 -8.32
N THR A 93 -12.27 -11.32 -8.38
CA THR A 93 -11.37 -10.23 -8.80
C THR A 93 -11.36 -9.14 -7.73
N ILE A 94 -10.16 -8.82 -7.22
CA ILE A 94 -9.95 -7.77 -6.23
C ILE A 94 -9.32 -6.56 -6.92
N LEU A 95 -10.02 -5.43 -6.93
CA LEU A 95 -9.47 -4.16 -7.41
C LEU A 95 -8.67 -3.49 -6.30
N ALA A 96 -7.38 -3.29 -6.56
CA ALA A 96 -6.45 -2.58 -5.68
C ALA A 96 -5.63 -1.53 -6.47
N ALA A 97 -6.28 -0.88 -7.44
CA ALA A 97 -5.63 0.06 -8.37
C ALA A 97 -5.35 1.45 -7.78
N GLY A 98 -5.89 1.74 -6.59
CA GLY A 98 -5.87 3.07 -5.99
C GLY A 98 -7.26 3.68 -5.92
N ALA A 99 -7.36 4.87 -5.34
CA ALA A 99 -8.63 5.57 -5.12
C ALA A 99 -9.08 6.44 -6.30
N ILE A 100 -8.23 6.58 -7.33
CA ILE A 100 -8.42 7.48 -8.49
C ILE A 100 -8.46 6.62 -9.74
#